data_AF-A0A9D1CXM4-F1
#
_entry.id   AF-A0A9D1CXM4-F1
#
_cell.length_a   1.000
_cell.length_b   1.000
_cell.length_c   1.000
_cell.angle_alpha   90.00
_cell.angle_beta   90.00
_cell.angle_gamma   90.00
#
_symmetry.space_group_name_H-M   'P 1'
#
loop_
_entity.id
_entity.type
_entity.pdbx_description
1 polymer ?
#
loop_
_entity_poly.entity_id
_entity_poly.type
_entity_poly.pdbx_seq_one_letter_code
_entity_poly.pdbx_strand_id
1 'polypeptide(L)'
;YFYASASPWLPKRFSGALVGEMQRKFMGTLWNTYAFFTLYASIDGYDPVNQKAKSEDFSLMDKWVLSKLQSLIKFVDEGLADYKITETARAIAAFVDELSNWYVRRCRERFWGKGLEGDKLAAFETLYTVLTTLCGLCAPYIPFMTETMYQNLVVNNVPGAKESVHLTDFPKADMSLVDKKLEDDMEAVIAAVQLGRACRSAANMKVRQPARALYIKGAKLPETMAALIADELNVKGVEFVDDARAFTTYKIKPQLRTLGPRYGKLLGKISAYLAQADGNDVVDTFDRGEKLTFDIDGTGVELAREDTLIEPMQKPGFMAESEGGMTVVLDTNLTPELIEEGFVREVISKVQTMRKEAGYEVTDRIAVTYEAGEKLAAIIERGAKDICGAVLAESLTAGAPAADAYAKEWSINGEKATLSTRRL
;
A
#
# COMPACT_ATOMS: atom_id res chain seq x y z
N TYR A 1 10.22 20.21 12.61
CA TYR A 1 11.14 20.79 11.59
C TYR A 1 12.57 20.90 12.10
N PHE A 2 12.86 21.62 13.18
CA PHE A 2 14.24 21.82 13.66
C PHE A 2 14.93 20.51 14.07
N TYR A 3 14.24 19.64 14.79
CA TYR A 3 14.80 18.35 15.22
C TYR A 3 15.04 17.36 14.06
N ALA A 4 14.03 17.13 13.21
CA ALA A 4 14.08 16.04 12.24
C ALA A 4 14.70 16.37 10.86
N SER A 5 15.00 17.63 10.55
CA SER A 5 15.50 17.97 9.20
C SER A 5 16.98 17.66 8.98
N ALA A 6 17.83 17.93 9.97
CA ALA A 6 19.28 17.89 9.89
C ALA A 6 19.83 17.92 11.32
N SER A 7 21.00 17.33 11.51
CA SER A 7 21.67 17.30 12.80
C SER A 7 22.00 18.71 13.31
N PRO A 8 22.00 18.95 14.63
CA PRO A 8 22.16 20.30 15.21
C PRO A 8 23.44 21.04 14.80
N TRP A 9 24.50 20.32 14.45
CA TRP A 9 25.80 20.88 14.05
C TRP A 9 25.89 21.25 12.57
N LEU A 10 24.86 20.98 11.76
CA LEU A 10 24.84 21.33 10.34
C LEU A 10 24.09 22.66 10.10
N PRO A 11 24.65 23.57 9.28
CA PRO A 11 23.98 24.83 8.96
C PRO A 11 22.67 24.55 8.20
N LYS A 12 21.59 25.21 8.63
CA LYS A 12 20.25 24.96 8.10
C LYS A 12 19.64 26.23 7.52
N ARG A 13 19.25 26.16 6.25
CA ARG A 13 18.45 27.20 5.60
C ARG A 13 16.99 27.01 5.98
N PHE A 14 16.43 27.99 6.70
CA PHE A 14 15.01 27.99 7.06
C PHE A 14 14.12 28.02 5.81
N SER A 15 13.06 27.23 5.81
CA SER A 15 12.03 27.24 4.77
C SER A 15 10.66 27.06 5.40
N GLY A 16 9.81 28.10 5.31
CA GLY A 16 8.43 28.04 5.80
C GLY A 16 7.60 26.95 5.10
N ALA A 17 7.87 26.69 3.81
CA ALA A 17 7.21 25.61 3.07
C ALA A 17 7.54 24.23 3.66
N LEU A 18 8.82 23.97 3.98
CA LEU A 18 9.23 22.71 4.61
C LEU A 18 8.71 22.58 6.04
N VAL A 19 8.60 23.68 6.79
CA VAL A 19 7.95 23.67 8.11
C VAL A 19 6.50 23.21 7.98
N GLY A 20 5.74 23.80 7.07
CA GLY A 20 4.35 23.41 6.83
C GLY A 20 4.21 21.96 6.33
N GLU A 21 5.13 21.50 5.48
CA GLU A 21 5.13 20.11 5.02
C GLU A 21 5.37 19.12 6.17
N MET A 22 6.39 19.35 7.01
CA MET A 22 6.67 18.48 8.15
C MET A 22 5.56 18.52 9.20
N GLN A 23 4.94 19.69 9.42
CA GLN A 23 3.79 19.82 10.31
C GLN A 23 2.63 18.95 9.80
N ARG A 24 2.29 19.01 8.50
CA ARG A 24 1.22 18.18 7.93
C ARG A 24 1.54 16.69 7.99
N LYS A 25 2.75 16.31 7.58
CA LYS A 25 3.18 14.89 7.51
C LYS A 25 3.27 14.21 8.88
N PHE A 26 3.67 14.94 9.92
CA PHE A 26 3.81 14.37 11.27
C PHE A 26 2.68 14.79 12.20
N MET A 27 2.57 16.08 12.52
CA MET A 27 1.58 16.55 13.51
C MET A 27 0.15 16.37 12.99
N GLY A 28 -0.10 16.61 11.71
CA GLY A 28 -1.39 16.34 11.09
C GLY A 28 -1.77 14.87 11.16
N THR A 29 -0.84 13.98 10.82
CA THR A 29 -1.04 12.52 10.87
C THR A 29 -1.30 12.03 12.30
N LEU A 30 -0.49 12.45 13.28
CA LEU A 30 -0.70 12.09 14.69
C LEU A 30 -2.04 12.60 15.21
N TRP A 31 -2.39 13.86 14.91
CA TRP A 31 -3.65 14.46 15.33
C TRP A 31 -4.85 13.75 14.71
N ASN A 32 -4.78 13.37 13.43
CA ASN A 32 -5.84 12.64 12.75
C ASN A 32 -6.02 11.24 13.33
N THR A 33 -4.93 10.54 13.67
CA THR A 33 -5.00 9.24 14.35
C THR A 33 -5.59 9.36 15.75
N TYR A 34 -5.22 10.39 16.50
CA TYR A 34 -5.82 10.71 17.80
C TYR A 34 -7.31 11.05 17.69
N ALA A 35 -7.70 11.92 16.75
CA ALA A 35 -9.09 12.31 16.52
C ALA A 35 -9.95 11.13 16.04
N PHE A 36 -9.37 10.24 15.23
CA PHE A 36 -10.01 8.97 14.90
C PHE A 36 -10.30 8.16 16.16
N PHE A 37 -9.30 7.92 17.01
CA PHE A 37 -9.49 7.16 18.24
C PHE A 37 -10.57 7.76 19.16
N THR A 38 -10.50 9.07 19.44
CA THR A 38 -11.42 9.72 20.38
C THR A 38 -12.86 9.72 19.87
N LEU A 39 -13.07 9.84 18.56
CA LEU A 39 -14.41 9.74 17.96
C LEU A 39 -15.05 8.37 18.29
N TYR A 40 -14.37 7.27 17.98
CA TYR A 40 -14.95 5.94 18.21
C TYR A 40 -14.98 5.57 19.70
N ALA A 41 -13.95 5.94 20.46
CA ALA A 41 -13.91 5.66 21.90
C ALA A 41 -15.06 6.34 22.64
N SER A 42 -15.44 7.56 22.22
CA SER A 42 -16.58 8.28 22.78
C SER A 42 -17.92 7.64 22.41
N ILE A 43 -18.06 7.13 21.18
CA ILE A 43 -19.27 6.47 20.70
C ILE A 43 -19.51 5.14 21.43
N ASP A 44 -18.44 4.34 21.59
CA ASP A 44 -18.51 3.01 22.19
C ASP A 44 -18.34 3.01 23.72
N GLY A 45 -18.02 4.16 24.32
CA GLY A 45 -17.84 4.29 25.77
C GLY A 45 -16.64 3.50 26.28
N TYR A 46 -15.50 3.55 25.56
CA TYR A 46 -14.29 2.84 25.95
C TYR A 46 -13.70 3.38 27.25
N ASP A 47 -13.48 2.49 28.22
CA ASP A 47 -12.88 2.77 29.52
C ASP A 47 -11.50 2.09 29.62
N PRO A 48 -10.40 2.86 29.55
CA PRO A 48 -9.05 2.30 29.57
C PRO A 48 -8.64 1.66 30.91
N VAL A 49 -9.39 1.92 32.00
CA VAL A 49 -9.10 1.39 33.35
C VAL A 49 -9.75 0.03 33.52
N ASN A 50 -11.03 -0.10 33.18
CA ASN A 50 -11.82 -1.29 33.48
C ASN A 50 -11.97 -2.26 32.31
N GLN A 51 -11.71 -1.83 31.08
CA GLN A 51 -11.86 -2.66 29.88
C GLN A 51 -10.50 -3.05 29.31
N LYS A 52 -10.17 -4.33 29.48
CA LYS A 52 -8.93 -4.94 28.99
C LYS A 52 -9.26 -6.14 28.12
N ALA A 53 -8.65 -6.20 26.95
CA ALA A 53 -8.72 -7.32 26.04
C ALA A 53 -7.93 -8.51 26.58
N LYS A 54 -8.29 -9.72 26.16
CA LYS A 54 -7.49 -10.91 26.46
C LYS A 54 -6.33 -10.98 25.50
N SER A 55 -5.21 -11.55 25.94
CA SER A 55 -4.01 -11.70 25.09
C SER A 55 -4.27 -12.47 23.79
N GLU A 56 -5.26 -13.37 23.78
CA GLU A 56 -5.69 -14.12 22.59
C GLU A 56 -6.45 -13.28 21.55
N ASP A 57 -7.04 -12.15 21.95
CA ASP A 57 -7.82 -11.26 21.08
C ASP A 57 -6.92 -10.34 20.23
N PHE A 58 -5.63 -10.21 20.58
CA PHE A 58 -4.69 -9.36 19.86
C PHE A 58 -4.33 -9.97 18.51
N SER A 59 -4.67 -9.26 17.45
CA SER A 59 -4.35 -9.59 16.07
C SER A 59 -2.84 -9.46 15.79
N LEU A 60 -2.41 -9.97 14.64
CA LEU A 60 -1.05 -9.80 14.15
C LEU A 60 -0.65 -8.31 14.04
N MET A 61 -1.58 -7.45 13.60
CA MET A 61 -1.32 -6.01 13.47
C MET A 61 -1.14 -5.33 14.84
N ASP A 62 -1.88 -5.78 15.86
CA ASP A 62 -1.74 -5.26 17.22
C ASP A 62 -0.37 -5.63 17.80
N LYS A 63 -0.03 -6.92 17.70
CA LYS A 63 1.26 -7.44 18.17
C LYS A 63 2.43 -6.73 17.49
N TRP A 64 2.33 -6.51 16.18
CA TRP A 64 3.34 -5.79 15.42
C TRP A 64 3.51 -4.34 15.89
N VAL A 65 2.43 -3.57 15.98
CA VAL A 65 2.54 -2.15 16.34
C VAL A 65 2.99 -1.96 17.80
N LEU A 66 2.58 -2.87 18.70
CA LEU A 66 3.02 -2.88 20.09
C LEU A 66 4.50 -3.27 20.22
N SER A 67 4.96 -4.30 19.50
CA SER A 67 6.39 -4.64 19.43
C SER A 67 7.21 -3.45 18.95
N LYS A 68 6.80 -2.86 17.81
CA LYS A 68 7.50 -1.73 17.20
C LYS A 68 7.50 -0.48 18.08
N LEU A 69 6.44 -0.27 18.88
CA LEU A 69 6.39 0.76 19.90
C LEU A 69 7.49 0.54 20.96
N GLN A 70 7.69 -0.68 21.45
CA GLN A 70 8.75 -0.95 22.44
C GLN A 70 10.15 -0.73 21.86
N SER A 71 10.38 -1.20 20.62
CA SER A 71 11.62 -0.95 19.88
C SER A 71 11.87 0.55 19.69
N LEU A 72 10.82 1.34 19.40
CA LEU A 72 10.89 2.79 19.31
C LEU A 72 11.24 3.44 20.65
N ILE A 73 10.60 3.02 21.75
CA ILE A 73 10.89 3.57 23.08
C ILE A 73 12.36 3.39 23.42
N LYS A 74 12.89 2.17 23.25
CA LYS A 74 14.31 1.87 23.50
C LYS A 74 15.22 2.76 22.65
N PHE A 75 14.93 2.86 21.35
CA PHE A 75 15.75 3.67 20.43
C PHE A 75 15.74 5.16 20.79
N VAL A 76 14.59 5.70 21.19
CA VAL A 76 14.46 7.12 21.57
C VAL A 76 15.12 7.40 22.91
N ASP A 77 14.96 6.52 23.90
CA ASP A 77 15.59 6.66 25.22
C ASP A 77 17.13 6.67 25.11
N GLU A 78 17.70 5.66 24.43
CA GLU A 78 19.14 5.58 24.16
C GLU A 78 19.64 6.77 23.32
N GLY A 79 18.87 7.16 22.31
CA GLY A 79 19.21 8.30 21.45
C GLY A 79 19.21 9.63 22.22
N LEU A 80 18.25 9.86 23.09
CA LEU A 80 18.19 11.07 23.93
C LEU A 80 19.29 11.11 24.98
N ALA A 81 19.64 9.96 25.59
CA ALA A 81 20.79 9.85 26.49
C ALA A 81 22.11 10.25 25.81
N ASP A 82 22.22 9.98 24.50
CA ASP A 82 23.37 10.33 23.65
C ASP A 82 23.23 11.68 22.90
N TYR A 83 22.19 12.48 23.19
CA TYR A 83 21.88 13.74 22.47
C TYR A 83 21.65 13.57 20.94
N LYS A 84 21.25 12.39 20.47
CA LYS A 84 20.90 12.08 19.06
C LYS A 84 19.45 12.45 18.73
N ILE A 85 19.14 13.75 18.81
CA ILE A 85 17.76 14.27 18.71
C ILE A 85 17.16 14.13 17.29
N THR A 86 18.00 14.12 16.24
CA THR A 86 17.51 14.12 14.85
C THR A 86 17.03 12.75 14.41
N GLU A 87 17.81 11.72 14.73
CA GLU A 87 17.54 10.33 14.41
C GLU A 87 16.29 9.85 15.16
N THR A 88 16.18 10.17 16.45
CA THR A 88 15.00 9.84 17.27
C THR A 88 13.74 10.56 16.78
N ALA A 89 13.82 11.85 16.44
CA ALA A 89 12.69 12.58 15.88
C ALA A 89 12.21 12.00 14.53
N ARG A 90 13.15 11.51 13.70
CA ARG A 90 12.81 10.82 12.44
C ARG A 90 12.19 9.45 12.69
N ALA A 91 12.69 8.69 13.66
CA ALA A 91 12.13 7.39 14.03
C ALA A 91 10.69 7.52 14.56
N ILE A 92 10.41 8.52 15.42
CA ILE A 92 9.06 8.83 15.88
C ILE A 92 8.14 9.18 14.69
N ALA A 93 8.63 10.01 13.76
CA ALA A 93 7.85 10.41 12.59
C ALA A 93 7.52 9.23 11.67
N ALA A 94 8.49 8.32 11.45
CA ALA A 94 8.30 7.10 10.68
C ALA A 94 7.27 6.16 11.36
N PHE A 95 7.38 5.97 12.68
CA PHE A 95 6.41 5.16 13.41
C PHE A 95 4.99 5.74 13.34
N VAL A 96 4.82 7.05 13.47
CA VAL A 96 3.50 7.69 13.33
C VAL A 96 2.92 7.52 11.93
N ASP A 97 3.76 7.60 10.89
CA ASP A 97 3.33 7.33 9.51
C ASP A 97 2.83 5.88 9.37
N GLU A 98 3.59 4.90 9.87
CA GLU A 98 3.19 3.50 9.84
C GLU A 98 1.93 3.21 10.69
N LEU A 99 1.83 3.80 11.88
CA LEU A 99 0.64 3.71 12.72
C LEU A 99 -0.60 4.16 11.95
N SER A 100 -0.51 5.25 11.20
CA SER A 100 -1.64 5.78 10.43
C SER A 100 -1.91 4.97 9.15
N ASN A 101 -0.89 4.78 8.32
CA ASN A 101 -1.02 4.23 6.96
C ASN A 101 -1.13 2.70 6.93
N TRP A 102 -0.66 2.01 7.96
CA TRP A 102 -0.72 0.55 8.06
C TRP A 102 -1.68 0.10 9.14
N TYR A 103 -1.42 0.44 10.40
CA TYR A 103 -2.25 -0.07 11.50
C TYR A 103 -3.68 0.50 11.44
N VAL A 104 -3.86 1.83 11.58
CA VAL A 104 -5.21 2.43 11.61
C VAL A 104 -5.96 2.19 10.31
N ARG A 105 -5.33 2.36 9.14
CA ARG A 105 -6.01 2.14 7.86
C ARG A 105 -6.52 0.71 7.70
N ARG A 106 -5.74 -0.31 8.08
CA ARG A 106 -6.14 -1.71 7.92
C ARG A 106 -7.05 -2.19 9.04
N CYS A 107 -6.88 -1.68 10.25
CA CYS A 107 -7.69 -2.06 11.40
C CYS A 107 -8.96 -1.22 11.55
N ARG A 108 -9.22 -0.26 10.65
CA ARG A 108 -10.36 0.66 10.75
C ARG A 108 -11.68 -0.06 10.96
N GLU A 109 -11.92 -1.16 10.25
CA GLU A 109 -13.16 -1.95 10.35
C GLU A 109 -13.40 -2.53 11.75
N ARG A 110 -12.33 -2.82 12.50
CA ARG A 110 -12.38 -3.37 13.86
C ARG A 110 -12.94 -2.37 14.87
N PHE A 111 -12.94 -1.08 14.56
CA PHE A 111 -13.53 -0.02 15.40
C PHE A 111 -15.04 0.16 15.15
N TRP A 112 -15.66 -0.62 14.26
CA TRP A 112 -17.10 -0.56 13.97
C TRP A 112 -17.84 -1.80 14.47
N GLY A 113 -19.17 -1.74 14.44
CA GLY A 113 -20.04 -2.82 14.90
C GLY A 113 -20.53 -2.62 16.33
N LYS A 114 -21.49 -3.44 16.76
CA LYS A 114 -22.09 -3.36 18.10
C LYS A 114 -21.24 -4.13 19.11
N GLY A 115 -21.17 -3.59 20.34
CA GLY A 115 -20.40 -4.19 21.44
C GLY A 115 -18.94 -3.72 21.48
N LEU A 116 -18.27 -3.98 22.60
CA LEU A 116 -16.89 -3.60 22.88
C LEU A 116 -16.17 -4.73 23.60
N GLU A 117 -15.98 -5.85 22.88
CA GLU A 117 -15.40 -7.08 23.40
C GLU A 117 -14.49 -7.71 22.33
N GLY A 118 -13.65 -8.67 22.75
CA GLY A 118 -12.79 -9.44 21.85
C GLY A 118 -11.90 -8.58 20.96
N ASP A 119 -11.90 -8.87 19.67
CA ASP A 119 -11.08 -8.20 18.65
C ASP A 119 -11.24 -6.66 18.63
N LYS A 120 -12.47 -6.16 18.80
CA LYS A 120 -12.73 -4.71 18.84
C LYS A 120 -12.08 -4.07 20.06
N LEU A 121 -12.24 -4.69 21.23
CA LEU A 121 -11.62 -4.20 22.46
C LEU A 121 -10.08 -4.23 22.37
N ALA A 122 -9.49 -5.26 21.76
CA ALA A 122 -8.05 -5.34 21.52
C ALA A 122 -7.53 -4.20 20.63
N ALA A 123 -8.29 -3.82 19.59
CA ALA A 123 -7.94 -2.70 18.72
C ALA A 123 -7.96 -1.35 19.48
N PHE A 124 -8.96 -1.13 20.33
CA PHE A 124 -9.05 0.06 21.19
C PHE A 124 -7.91 0.12 22.20
N GLU A 125 -7.66 -0.97 22.93
CA GLU A 125 -6.58 -1.03 23.91
C GLU A 125 -5.21 -0.81 23.28
N THR A 126 -4.97 -1.40 22.11
CA THR A 126 -3.74 -1.21 21.36
C THR A 126 -3.55 0.25 20.96
N LEU A 127 -4.55 0.88 20.34
CA LEU A 127 -4.42 2.26 19.87
C LEU A 127 -4.34 3.25 21.03
N TYR A 128 -5.05 3.00 22.13
CA TYR A 128 -4.93 3.77 23.38
C TYR A 128 -3.52 3.70 23.95
N THR A 129 -2.97 2.49 24.06
CA THR A 129 -1.62 2.25 24.59
C THR A 129 -0.57 2.97 23.73
N VAL A 130 -0.68 2.87 22.41
CA VAL A 130 0.23 3.57 21.49
C VAL A 130 0.12 5.08 21.65
N LEU A 131 -1.09 5.66 21.61
CA LEU A 131 -1.29 7.11 21.69
C LEU A 131 -0.83 7.70 23.03
N THR A 132 -1.15 7.05 24.15
CA THR A 132 -0.74 7.50 25.48
C THR A 132 0.78 7.41 25.67
N THR A 133 1.40 6.35 25.17
CA THR A 133 2.86 6.22 25.18
C THR A 133 3.54 7.27 24.30
N LEU A 134 2.97 7.56 23.12
CA LEU A 134 3.45 8.63 22.25
C LEU A 134 3.33 10.01 22.91
N CYS A 135 2.34 10.26 23.78
CA CYS A 135 2.29 11.51 24.54
C CYS A 135 3.58 11.71 25.37
N GLY A 136 4.00 10.68 26.12
CA GLY A 136 5.23 10.74 26.92
C GLY A 136 6.48 10.82 26.05
N LEU A 137 6.55 9.98 25.00
CA LEU A 137 7.72 9.91 24.11
C LEU A 137 7.94 11.20 23.30
N CYS A 138 6.85 11.85 22.89
CA CYS A 138 6.89 13.07 22.09
C CYS A 138 6.94 14.35 22.94
N ALA A 139 6.70 14.28 24.25
CA ALA A 139 6.63 15.45 25.13
C ALA A 139 7.86 16.36 25.06
N PRO A 140 9.11 15.85 24.98
CA PRO A 140 10.31 16.69 24.80
C PRO A 140 10.37 17.40 23.43
N TYR A 141 9.63 16.94 22.42
CA TYR A 141 9.69 17.45 21.05
C TYR A 141 8.53 18.40 20.72
N ILE A 142 7.31 18.08 21.16
CA ILE A 142 6.06 18.79 20.82
C ILE A 142 5.15 18.98 22.06
N PRO A 143 5.63 19.70 23.09
CA PRO A 143 5.06 19.66 24.45
C PRO A 143 3.59 20.07 24.55
N PHE A 144 3.14 21.05 23.75
CA PHE A 144 1.76 21.54 23.80
C PHE A 144 0.74 20.55 23.20
N MET A 145 1.13 19.88 22.12
CA MET A 145 0.27 18.91 21.45
C MET A 145 0.11 17.65 22.31
N THR A 146 1.21 17.16 22.87
CA THR A 146 1.19 15.98 23.76
C THR A 146 0.46 16.28 25.06
N GLU A 147 0.61 17.47 25.62
CA GLU A 147 -0.17 17.90 26.79
C GLU A 147 -1.67 17.85 26.49
N THR A 148 -2.09 18.42 25.35
CA THR A 148 -3.50 18.43 24.96
C THR A 148 -4.07 17.01 24.80
N MET A 149 -3.32 16.12 24.16
CA MET A 149 -3.70 14.71 24.00
C MET A 149 -3.73 13.98 25.34
N TYR A 150 -2.74 14.20 26.21
CA TYR A 150 -2.64 13.55 27.53
C TYR A 150 -3.78 13.98 28.47
N GLN A 151 -4.12 15.26 28.51
CA GLN A 151 -5.28 15.75 29.26
C GLN A 151 -6.55 15.01 28.85
N ASN A 152 -6.77 14.89 27.53
CA ASN A 152 -7.98 14.25 27.00
C ASN A 152 -7.99 12.73 27.20
N LEU A 153 -6.88 12.04 26.95
CA LEU A 153 -6.81 10.57 26.97
C LEU A 153 -6.63 10.01 28.37
N VAL A 154 -5.89 10.70 29.24
CA VAL A 154 -5.43 10.18 30.51
C VAL A 154 -6.07 10.94 31.67
N VAL A 155 -5.82 12.24 31.83
CA VAL A 155 -6.29 13.00 33.02
C VAL A 155 -7.81 12.92 33.18
N ASN A 156 -8.55 13.03 32.08
CA ASN A 156 -10.01 12.99 32.12
C ASN A 156 -10.61 11.60 32.30
N ASN A 157 -9.85 10.51 32.09
CA ASN A 157 -10.40 9.14 32.05
C ASN A 157 -9.73 8.18 33.05
N VAL A 158 -8.57 8.52 33.61
CA VAL A 158 -7.79 7.65 34.49
C VAL A 158 -7.66 8.31 35.87
N PRO A 159 -8.40 7.81 36.89
CA PRO A 159 -8.31 8.34 38.25
C PRO A 159 -6.88 8.26 38.81
N GLY A 160 -6.42 9.37 39.39
CA GLY A 160 -5.10 9.46 40.02
C GLY A 160 -3.93 9.63 39.05
N ALA A 161 -4.20 9.85 37.76
CA ALA A 161 -3.17 10.24 36.80
C ALA A 161 -2.47 11.55 37.21
N LYS A 162 -1.22 11.71 36.78
CA LYS A 162 -0.50 12.98 36.95
C LYS A 162 -1.23 14.07 36.18
N GLU A 163 -1.21 15.29 36.70
CA GLU A 163 -1.95 16.41 36.11
C GLU A 163 -1.38 16.91 34.78
N SER A 164 -0.20 16.45 34.36
CA SER A 164 0.44 16.82 33.09
C SER A 164 1.38 15.70 32.64
N VAL A 165 1.54 15.54 31.31
CA VAL A 165 2.51 14.60 30.74
C VAL A 165 3.95 14.97 31.11
N HIS A 166 4.21 16.24 31.41
CA HIS A 166 5.53 16.72 31.80
C HIS A 166 5.89 16.37 33.25
N LEU A 167 4.96 15.76 33.99
CA LEU A 167 5.14 15.27 35.35
C LEU A 167 5.15 13.73 35.43
N THR A 168 5.11 13.05 34.29
CA THR A 168 5.23 11.59 34.21
C THR A 168 6.67 11.16 34.00
N ASP A 169 7.00 9.93 34.41
CA ASP A 169 8.27 9.32 34.03
C ASP A 169 8.34 9.14 32.50
N PHE A 170 9.56 9.16 31.96
CA PHE A 170 9.78 8.85 30.56
C PHE A 170 9.39 7.38 30.28
N PRO A 171 8.75 7.06 29.14
CA PRO A 171 8.36 5.69 28.82
C PRO A 171 9.55 4.72 28.87
N LYS A 172 9.33 3.53 29.44
CA LYS A 172 10.33 2.45 29.49
C LYS A 172 9.91 1.31 28.59
N ALA A 173 10.83 0.81 27.77
CA ALA A 173 10.55 -0.29 26.86
C ALA A 173 10.39 -1.61 27.64
N ASP A 174 9.32 -2.34 27.34
CA ASP A 174 9.16 -3.73 27.75
C ASP A 174 9.68 -4.65 26.64
N MET A 175 10.93 -5.12 26.81
CA MET A 175 11.58 -5.98 25.82
C MET A 175 10.92 -7.35 25.68
N SER A 176 10.03 -7.76 26.61
CA SER A 176 9.29 -9.02 26.48
C SER A 176 8.19 -8.99 25.41
N LEU A 177 7.76 -7.79 25.01
CA LEU A 177 6.78 -7.58 23.94
C LEU A 177 7.43 -7.40 22.56
N VAL A 178 8.76 -7.36 22.50
CA VAL A 178 9.49 -7.20 21.22
C VAL A 178 9.56 -8.54 20.49
N ASP A 179 8.89 -8.62 19.35
CA ASP A 179 9.02 -9.67 18.36
C ASP A 179 9.78 -9.13 17.14
N LYS A 180 11.11 -9.24 17.21
CA LYS A 180 11.99 -8.68 16.17
C LYS A 180 11.75 -9.30 14.80
N LYS A 181 11.40 -10.59 14.76
CA LYS A 181 11.09 -11.28 13.49
C LYS A 181 9.81 -10.71 12.88
N LEU A 182 8.77 -10.50 13.67
CA LEU A 182 7.53 -9.89 13.21
C LEU A 182 7.76 -8.46 12.69
N GLU A 183 8.61 -7.68 13.35
CA GLU A 183 8.99 -6.35 12.88
C GLU A 183 9.69 -6.41 11.52
N ASP A 184 10.68 -7.29 11.36
CA ASP A 184 11.45 -7.45 10.12
C ASP A 184 10.57 -7.98 8.97
N ASP A 185 9.69 -8.95 9.26
CA ASP A 185 8.73 -9.48 8.29
C ASP A 185 7.78 -8.37 7.81
N MET A 186 7.28 -7.53 8.73
CA MET A 186 6.42 -6.40 8.37
C MET A 186 7.16 -5.29 7.63
N GLU A 187 8.42 -5.01 7.95
CA GLU A 187 9.24 -4.08 7.18
C GLU A 187 9.40 -4.55 5.72
N ALA A 188 9.63 -5.85 5.52
CA ALA A 188 9.66 -6.44 4.19
C ALA A 188 8.30 -6.38 3.47
N VAL A 189 7.17 -6.55 4.17
CA VAL A 189 5.83 -6.33 3.57
C VAL A 189 5.68 -4.88 3.13
N ILE A 190 6.03 -3.92 3.99
CA ILE A 190 5.89 -2.48 3.69
C ILE A 190 6.71 -2.13 2.44
N ALA A 191 7.97 -2.58 2.39
CA ALA A 191 8.85 -2.37 1.24
C ALA A 191 8.28 -3.01 -0.04
N ALA A 192 7.82 -4.27 0.04
CA ALA A 192 7.23 -4.96 -1.11
C ALA A 192 5.98 -4.25 -1.65
N VAL A 193 5.12 -3.72 -0.77
CA VAL A 193 3.94 -2.96 -1.16
C VAL A 193 4.31 -1.61 -1.77
N GLN A 194 5.33 -0.92 -1.26
CA GLN A 194 5.81 0.34 -1.85
C GLN A 194 6.35 0.11 -3.27
N LEU A 195 7.22 -0.90 -3.45
CA LEU A 195 7.75 -1.27 -4.76
C LEU A 195 6.64 -1.75 -5.71
N GLY A 196 5.70 -2.58 -5.24
CA GLY A 196 4.57 -3.03 -6.05
C GLY A 196 3.66 -1.88 -6.49
N ARG A 197 3.43 -0.88 -5.64
CA ARG A 197 2.71 0.36 -6.01
C ARG A 197 3.47 1.15 -7.07
N ALA A 198 4.80 1.23 -6.96
CA ALA A 198 5.64 1.84 -7.98
C ALA A 198 5.54 1.09 -9.32
N CYS A 199 5.62 -0.25 -9.32
CA CYS A 199 5.40 -1.08 -10.53
C CYS A 199 4.04 -0.78 -11.17
N ARG A 200 2.96 -0.72 -10.38
CA ARG A 200 1.60 -0.39 -10.86
C ARG A 200 1.52 0.98 -11.48
N SER A 201 2.13 1.99 -10.85
CA SER A 201 2.18 3.35 -11.37
C SER A 201 2.95 3.42 -12.69
N ALA A 202 4.11 2.77 -12.76
CA ALA A 202 4.91 2.68 -13.98
C ALA A 202 4.17 1.96 -15.12
N ALA A 203 3.35 0.94 -14.79
CA ALA A 203 2.45 0.25 -15.70
C ALA A 203 1.22 1.06 -16.14
N ASN A 204 0.96 2.25 -15.55
CA ASN A 204 -0.31 2.97 -15.65
C ASN A 204 -1.54 2.11 -15.28
N MET A 205 -1.38 1.15 -14.37
CA MET A 205 -2.41 0.21 -13.98
C MET A 205 -3.18 0.72 -12.76
N LYS A 206 -4.50 0.95 -12.91
CA LYS A 206 -5.38 1.44 -11.84
C LYS A 206 -5.40 0.51 -10.64
N VAL A 207 -5.42 1.05 -9.42
CA VAL A 207 -5.43 0.27 -8.15
C VAL A 207 -6.57 -0.76 -8.09
N ARG A 208 -7.75 -0.42 -8.59
CA ARG A 208 -8.92 -1.33 -8.58
C ARG A 208 -8.87 -2.44 -9.63
N GLN A 209 -8.04 -2.32 -10.66
CA GLN A 209 -7.82 -3.39 -11.63
C GLN A 209 -6.99 -4.47 -10.96
N PRO A 210 -7.50 -5.69 -10.71
CA PRO A 210 -6.68 -6.76 -10.15
C PRO A 210 -5.59 -7.18 -11.14
N ALA A 211 -4.40 -7.49 -10.62
CA ALA A 211 -3.31 -8.11 -11.37
C ALA A 211 -3.21 -9.60 -11.06
N ARG A 212 -2.59 -10.36 -11.97
CA ARG A 212 -2.46 -11.81 -11.83
C ARG A 212 -1.58 -12.17 -10.64
N ALA A 213 -0.34 -11.68 -10.63
CA ALA A 213 0.64 -12.08 -9.65
C ALA A 213 1.63 -10.96 -9.36
N LEU A 214 2.26 -11.06 -8.20
CA LEU A 214 3.42 -10.30 -7.81
C LEU A 214 4.56 -11.28 -7.49
N TYR A 215 5.73 -11.05 -8.07
CA TYR A 215 6.92 -11.85 -7.78
C TYR A 215 7.88 -11.03 -6.94
N ILE A 216 8.38 -11.60 -5.84
CA ILE A 216 9.29 -10.92 -4.91
C ILE A 216 10.58 -11.71 -4.81
N LYS A 217 11.70 -11.05 -5.11
CA LYS A 217 13.05 -11.53 -4.86
C LYS A 217 13.67 -10.79 -3.69
N GLY A 218 14.44 -11.50 -2.87
CA GLY A 218 15.17 -10.92 -1.74
C GLY A 218 14.42 -10.93 -0.41
N ALA A 219 13.25 -11.56 -0.36
CA ALA A 219 12.52 -11.83 0.88
C ALA A 219 11.85 -13.20 0.83
N LYS A 220 11.57 -13.79 1.99
CA LYS A 220 10.70 -14.95 2.17
C LYS A 220 9.81 -14.67 3.36
N LEU A 221 8.50 -14.61 3.14
CA LEU A 221 7.54 -14.28 4.18
C LEU A 221 6.52 -15.42 4.38
N PRO A 222 5.94 -15.55 5.58
CA PRO A 222 4.82 -16.46 5.82
C PRO A 222 3.63 -16.16 4.90
N GLU A 223 2.79 -17.17 4.65
CA GLU A 223 1.59 -17.04 3.80
C GLU A 223 0.64 -15.92 4.26
N THR A 224 0.52 -15.71 5.57
CA THR A 224 -0.30 -14.61 6.15
C THR A 224 0.20 -13.22 5.74
N MET A 225 1.52 -13.03 5.64
CA MET A 225 2.15 -11.78 5.19
C MET A 225 2.09 -11.63 3.67
N ALA A 226 2.20 -12.75 2.93
CA ALA A 226 2.00 -12.76 1.49
C ALA A 226 0.56 -12.34 1.12
N ALA A 227 -0.43 -12.82 1.88
CA ALA A 227 -1.82 -12.39 1.74
C ALA A 227 -2.00 -10.88 2.04
N LEU A 228 -1.30 -10.36 3.05
CA LEU A 228 -1.29 -8.92 3.35
C LEU A 228 -0.81 -8.09 2.14
N ILE A 229 0.27 -8.52 1.50
CA ILE A 229 0.80 -7.90 0.28
C ILE A 229 -0.20 -8.02 -0.87
N ALA A 230 -0.80 -9.20 -1.04
CA ALA A 230 -1.75 -9.48 -2.11
C ALA A 230 -2.96 -8.55 -2.06
N ASP A 231 -3.53 -8.38 -0.87
CA ASP A 231 -4.65 -7.48 -0.60
C ASP A 231 -4.27 -6.02 -0.86
N GLU A 232 -3.11 -5.58 -0.38
CA GLU A 232 -2.63 -4.20 -0.53
C GLU A 232 -2.39 -3.78 -1.98
N LEU A 233 -1.92 -4.72 -2.80
CA LEU A 233 -1.59 -4.48 -4.20
C LEU A 233 -2.70 -4.91 -5.16
N ASN A 234 -3.76 -5.53 -4.64
CA ASN A 234 -4.83 -6.11 -5.44
C ASN A 234 -4.27 -7.04 -6.52
N VAL A 235 -3.53 -8.05 -6.09
CA VAL A 235 -2.98 -9.13 -6.93
C VAL A 235 -3.56 -10.48 -6.49
N LYS A 236 -3.72 -11.44 -7.41
CA LYS A 236 -4.29 -12.75 -7.05
C LYS A 236 -3.33 -13.67 -6.31
N GLY A 237 -2.03 -13.46 -6.47
CA GLY A 237 -1.01 -14.25 -5.78
C GLY A 237 0.29 -13.46 -5.60
N VAL A 238 1.06 -13.88 -4.59
CA VAL A 238 2.41 -13.39 -4.32
C VAL A 238 3.34 -14.60 -4.31
N GLU A 239 4.35 -14.57 -5.15
CA GLU A 239 5.32 -15.65 -5.31
C GLU A 239 6.73 -15.16 -4.96
N PHE A 240 7.40 -15.87 -4.05
CA PHE A 240 8.79 -15.58 -3.70
C PHE A 240 9.73 -16.34 -4.63
N VAL A 241 10.58 -15.61 -5.34
CA VAL A 241 11.46 -16.14 -6.39
C VAL A 241 12.93 -15.91 -6.04
N ASP A 242 13.78 -16.87 -6.38
CA ASP A 242 15.23 -16.73 -6.17
C ASP A 242 15.89 -15.90 -7.29
N ASP A 243 15.30 -15.86 -8.49
CA ASP A 243 15.80 -15.05 -9.60
C ASP A 243 14.70 -14.23 -10.30
N ALA A 244 15.03 -12.96 -10.56
CA ALA A 244 14.20 -12.03 -11.30
C ALA A 244 14.48 -12.05 -12.81
N ARG A 245 15.51 -12.79 -13.27
CA ARG A 245 15.80 -12.99 -14.71
C ARG A 245 14.64 -13.59 -15.49
N ALA A 246 13.73 -14.31 -14.83
CA ALA A 246 12.50 -14.77 -15.44
C ALA A 246 11.65 -13.61 -16.01
N PHE A 247 11.81 -12.39 -15.48
CA PHE A 247 10.99 -11.22 -15.78
C PHE A 247 11.75 -10.06 -16.42
N THR A 248 13.09 -10.13 -16.44
CA THR A 248 13.93 -9.23 -17.22
C THR A 248 14.39 -9.92 -18.50
N THR A 249 14.71 -9.13 -19.51
CA THR A 249 15.24 -9.59 -20.79
C THR A 249 16.17 -8.52 -21.34
N TYR A 250 16.64 -8.70 -22.57
CA TYR A 250 17.48 -7.74 -23.26
C TYR A 250 16.83 -7.35 -24.57
N LYS A 251 16.76 -6.04 -24.83
CA LYS A 251 16.42 -5.52 -26.14
C LYS A 251 17.67 -5.59 -27.01
N ILE A 252 17.63 -6.42 -28.04
CA ILE A 252 18.72 -6.57 -28.99
C ILE A 252 18.42 -5.72 -30.23
N LYS A 253 19.25 -4.72 -30.50
CA LYS A 253 19.18 -3.91 -31.74
C LYS A 253 20.40 -4.22 -32.62
N PRO A 254 20.27 -4.16 -33.96
CA PRO A 254 21.43 -4.31 -34.82
C PRO A 254 22.37 -3.11 -34.70
N GLN A 255 23.68 -3.37 -34.66
CA GLN A 255 24.71 -2.34 -34.75
C GLN A 255 24.89 -1.92 -36.22
N LEU A 256 24.34 -0.76 -36.58
CA LEU A 256 24.34 -0.27 -37.97
C LEU A 256 25.75 -0.10 -38.55
N ARG A 257 26.75 0.22 -37.71
CA ARG A 257 28.14 0.39 -38.15
C ARG A 257 28.75 -0.89 -38.71
N THR A 258 28.42 -2.05 -38.15
CA THR A 258 29.01 -3.33 -38.56
C THR A 258 28.10 -4.11 -39.51
N LEU A 259 26.78 -4.03 -39.32
CA LEU A 259 25.80 -4.77 -40.12
C LEU A 259 25.35 -4.04 -41.39
N GLY A 260 25.47 -2.71 -41.46
CA GLY A 260 25.15 -1.92 -42.65
C GLY A 260 25.89 -2.39 -43.91
N PRO A 261 27.22 -2.54 -43.89
CA PRO A 261 27.99 -3.02 -45.03
C PRO A 261 27.71 -4.49 -45.41
N ARG A 262 27.39 -5.35 -44.43
CA ARG A 262 27.21 -6.80 -44.65
C ARG A 262 25.81 -7.17 -45.12
N TYR A 263 24.78 -6.54 -44.55
CA TYR A 263 23.38 -6.97 -44.69
C TYR A 263 22.41 -5.82 -45.02
N GLY A 264 22.89 -4.72 -45.61
CA GLY A 264 22.12 -3.48 -45.80
C GLY A 264 20.65 -3.64 -46.24
N LYS A 265 20.35 -4.51 -47.22
CA LYS A 265 18.96 -4.77 -47.67
C LYS A 265 18.13 -5.63 -46.71
N LEU A 266 18.77 -6.43 -45.85
CA LEU A 266 18.16 -7.33 -44.87
C LEU A 266 18.07 -6.72 -43.46
N LEU A 267 18.66 -5.55 -43.21
CA LEU A 267 18.70 -4.90 -41.89
C LEU A 267 17.32 -4.74 -41.24
N GLY A 268 16.29 -4.41 -42.03
CA GLY A 268 14.92 -4.29 -41.53
C GLY A 268 14.36 -5.62 -41.02
N LYS A 269 14.66 -6.72 -41.73
CA LYS A 269 14.25 -8.08 -41.35
C LYS A 269 15.08 -8.62 -40.17
N ILE A 270 16.38 -8.33 -40.13
CA ILE A 270 17.25 -8.65 -38.98
C ILE A 270 16.73 -7.93 -37.73
N SER A 271 16.36 -6.65 -37.84
CA SER A 271 15.76 -5.90 -36.73
C SER A 271 14.46 -6.53 -36.22
N ALA A 272 13.59 -6.98 -37.14
CA ALA A 272 12.34 -7.64 -36.78
C ALA A 272 12.57 -9.00 -36.11
N TYR A 273 13.53 -9.80 -36.59
CA TYR A 273 13.92 -11.06 -35.97
C TYR A 273 14.45 -10.84 -34.55
N LEU A 274 15.41 -9.92 -34.38
CA LEU A 274 16.00 -9.59 -33.07
C LEU A 274 14.98 -9.03 -32.08
N ALA A 275 13.93 -8.34 -32.57
CA ALA A 275 12.85 -7.84 -31.72
C ALA A 275 11.90 -8.95 -31.20
N GLN A 276 11.90 -10.12 -31.83
CA GLN A 276 11.06 -11.28 -31.44
C GLN A 276 11.85 -12.38 -30.71
N ALA A 277 13.19 -12.37 -30.81
CA ALA A 277 14.05 -13.32 -30.13
C ALA A 277 14.00 -13.14 -28.60
N ASP A 278 14.20 -14.22 -27.84
CA ASP A 278 14.42 -14.11 -26.39
C ASP A 278 15.79 -13.48 -26.14
N GLY A 279 15.78 -12.26 -25.61
CA GLY A 279 17.01 -11.51 -25.35
C GLY A 279 17.95 -12.18 -24.37
N ASN A 280 17.44 -12.99 -23.43
CA ASN A 280 18.30 -13.74 -22.51
C ASN A 280 19.03 -14.85 -23.24
N ASP A 281 18.34 -15.63 -24.09
CA ASP A 281 18.96 -16.70 -24.88
C ASP A 281 20.04 -16.14 -25.83
N VAL A 282 19.79 -14.97 -26.42
CA VAL A 282 20.77 -14.27 -27.29
C VAL A 282 22.00 -13.84 -26.48
N VAL A 283 21.81 -13.24 -25.30
CA VAL A 283 22.93 -12.83 -24.43
C VAL A 283 23.71 -14.04 -23.92
N ASP A 284 23.02 -15.09 -23.46
CA ASP A 284 23.65 -16.32 -22.99
C ASP A 284 24.48 -16.99 -24.11
N THR A 285 24.01 -16.93 -25.35
CA THR A 285 24.76 -17.40 -26.53
C THR A 285 26.05 -16.61 -26.72
N PHE A 286 25.99 -15.29 -26.63
CA PHE A 286 27.18 -14.45 -26.72
C PHE A 286 28.14 -14.64 -25.54
N ASP A 287 27.62 -14.86 -24.32
CA ASP A 287 28.43 -15.06 -23.11
C ASP A 287 29.14 -16.43 -23.13
N ARG A 288 28.60 -17.43 -23.85
CA ARG A 288 29.31 -18.68 -24.19
C ARG A 288 30.37 -18.52 -25.28
N GLY A 289 30.50 -17.33 -25.88
CA GLY A 289 31.41 -17.04 -26.99
C GLY A 289 30.91 -17.54 -28.36
N GLU A 290 29.63 -17.90 -28.46
CA GLU A 290 29.00 -18.38 -29.69
C GLU A 290 28.45 -17.19 -30.51
N LYS A 291 28.21 -17.41 -31.81
CA LYS A 291 27.52 -16.44 -32.68
C LYS A 291 26.04 -16.79 -32.76
N LEU A 292 25.19 -15.77 -32.86
CA LEU A 292 23.78 -15.96 -33.14
C LEU A 292 23.60 -16.20 -34.65
N THR A 293 23.10 -17.37 -35.02
CA THR A 293 22.92 -17.78 -36.43
C THR A 293 21.47 -18.05 -36.75
N PHE A 294 20.94 -17.44 -37.81
CA PHE A 294 19.56 -17.64 -38.28
C PHE A 294 19.43 -17.35 -39.78
N ASP A 295 18.36 -17.84 -40.40
CA ASP A 295 18.10 -17.62 -41.83
C ASP A 295 17.01 -16.55 -42.04
N ILE A 296 17.24 -15.64 -43.00
CA ILE A 296 16.23 -14.69 -43.47
C ILE A 296 16.19 -14.77 -45.00
N ASP A 297 15.03 -15.15 -45.55
CA ASP A 297 14.79 -15.32 -46.99
C ASP A 297 15.83 -16.21 -47.70
N GLY A 298 16.30 -17.29 -47.06
CA GLY A 298 17.33 -18.18 -47.62
C GLY A 298 18.75 -17.62 -47.54
N THR A 299 18.95 -16.51 -46.81
CA THR A 299 20.28 -15.96 -46.50
C THR A 299 20.64 -16.25 -45.05
N GLY A 300 21.70 -17.02 -44.84
CA GLY A 300 22.28 -17.25 -43.52
C GLY A 300 22.90 -15.97 -42.94
N VAL A 301 22.39 -15.53 -41.79
CA VAL A 301 22.89 -14.39 -41.02
C VAL A 301 23.65 -14.91 -39.81
N GLU A 302 24.88 -14.43 -39.62
CA GLU A 302 25.67 -14.65 -38.41
C GLU A 302 25.97 -13.32 -37.72
N LEU A 303 25.56 -13.18 -36.46
CA LEU A 303 25.81 -12.01 -35.63
C LEU A 303 26.72 -12.36 -34.46
N ALA A 304 27.79 -11.59 -34.27
CA ALA A 304 28.57 -11.60 -33.03
C ALA A 304 28.05 -10.54 -32.04
N ARG A 305 28.52 -10.56 -30.79
CA ARG A 305 28.10 -9.58 -29.76
C ARG A 305 28.28 -8.14 -30.23
N GLU A 306 29.41 -7.83 -30.87
CA GLU A 306 29.76 -6.52 -31.44
C GLU A 306 28.87 -6.06 -32.59
N ASP A 307 28.13 -6.99 -33.22
CA ASP A 307 27.12 -6.70 -34.23
C ASP A 307 25.77 -6.29 -33.62
N THR A 308 25.67 -6.30 -32.29
CA THR A 308 24.43 -5.99 -31.57
C THR A 308 24.62 -4.90 -30.53
N LEU A 309 23.56 -4.14 -30.30
CA LEU A 309 23.39 -3.22 -29.18
C LEU A 309 22.42 -3.89 -28.21
N ILE A 310 22.93 -4.24 -27.02
CA ILE A 310 22.21 -4.97 -25.99
C ILE A 310 21.84 -3.97 -24.90
N GLU A 311 20.55 -3.72 -24.75
CA GLU A 311 20.01 -2.83 -23.71
C GLU A 311 19.19 -3.68 -22.73
N PRO A 312 19.41 -3.59 -21.40
CA PRO A 312 18.53 -4.24 -20.43
C PRO A 312 17.09 -3.76 -20.63
N MET A 313 16.14 -4.69 -20.60
CA MET A 313 14.71 -4.41 -20.78
C MET A 313 13.87 -5.28 -19.84
N GLN A 314 12.69 -4.82 -19.46
CA GLN A 314 11.73 -5.66 -18.76
C GLN A 314 10.95 -6.49 -19.79
N LYS A 315 10.62 -7.75 -19.47
CA LYS A 315 9.80 -8.56 -20.38
C LYS A 315 8.44 -7.89 -20.58
N PRO A 316 7.90 -7.83 -21.81
CA PRO A 316 6.55 -7.33 -22.04
C PRO A 316 5.53 -8.02 -21.11
N GLY A 317 4.62 -7.26 -20.52
CA GLY A 317 3.65 -7.77 -19.55
C GLY A 317 4.18 -7.91 -18.13
N PHE A 318 5.41 -7.49 -17.84
CA PHE A 318 5.97 -7.45 -16.49
C PHE A 318 6.55 -6.07 -16.19
N MET A 319 6.30 -5.58 -14.98
CA MET A 319 6.88 -4.34 -14.48
C MET A 319 7.68 -4.58 -13.22
N ALA A 320 8.96 -4.26 -13.25
CA ALA A 320 9.89 -4.50 -12.14
C ALA A 320 10.38 -3.20 -11.50
N GLU A 321 10.45 -3.19 -10.17
CA GLU A 321 11.08 -2.15 -9.36
C GLU A 321 12.04 -2.80 -8.36
N SER A 322 13.09 -2.09 -7.95
CA SER A 322 14.07 -2.63 -7.00
C SER A 322 14.63 -1.55 -6.07
N GLU A 323 14.70 -1.87 -4.79
CA GLU A 323 15.27 -1.02 -3.76
C GLU A 323 15.83 -1.88 -2.62
N GLY A 324 16.98 -1.50 -2.05
CA GLY A 324 17.51 -2.15 -0.85
C GLY A 324 17.83 -3.65 -0.98
N GLY A 325 18.04 -4.16 -2.20
CA GLY A 325 18.27 -5.58 -2.45
C GLY A 325 17.00 -6.42 -2.63
N MET A 326 15.81 -5.81 -2.48
CA MET A 326 14.53 -6.39 -2.84
C MET A 326 14.18 -6.01 -4.28
N THR A 327 13.69 -6.97 -5.06
CA THR A 327 13.11 -6.74 -6.38
C THR A 327 11.67 -7.23 -6.38
N VAL A 328 10.75 -6.36 -6.79
CA VAL A 328 9.34 -6.70 -6.96
C VAL A 328 8.99 -6.60 -8.43
N VAL A 329 8.28 -7.61 -8.93
CA VAL A 329 7.79 -7.66 -10.30
C VAL A 329 6.28 -7.85 -10.29
N LEU A 330 5.57 -6.91 -10.89
CA LEU A 330 4.13 -6.99 -11.13
C LEU A 330 3.86 -7.61 -12.50
N ASP A 331 2.98 -8.61 -12.52
CA ASP A 331 2.41 -9.14 -13.76
C ASP A 331 1.26 -8.27 -14.25
N THR A 332 1.45 -7.64 -15.41
CA THR A 332 0.49 -6.72 -16.03
C THR A 332 -0.32 -7.37 -17.16
N ASN A 333 -0.18 -8.68 -17.36
CA ASN A 333 -0.99 -9.42 -18.33
C ASN A 333 -2.40 -9.63 -17.77
N LEU A 334 -3.36 -8.84 -18.28
CA LEU A 334 -4.75 -8.91 -17.85
C LEU A 334 -5.53 -9.92 -18.69
N THR A 335 -6.08 -10.95 -18.04
CA THR A 335 -7.07 -11.85 -18.66
C THR A 335 -8.43 -11.15 -18.76
N PRO A 336 -9.35 -11.61 -19.63
CA PRO A 336 -10.71 -11.09 -19.69
C PRO A 336 -11.40 -11.07 -18.32
N GLU A 337 -11.23 -12.10 -17.51
CA GLU A 337 -11.82 -12.24 -16.18
C GLU A 337 -11.28 -11.18 -15.21
N LEU A 338 -9.97 -10.90 -15.24
CA LEU A 338 -9.36 -9.84 -14.43
C LEU A 338 -9.90 -8.47 -14.84
N ILE A 339 -10.07 -8.23 -16.14
CA ILE A 339 -10.65 -6.98 -16.65
C ILE A 339 -12.08 -6.83 -16.13
N GLU A 340 -12.93 -7.85 -16.27
CA GLU A 340 -14.31 -7.83 -15.78
C GLU A 340 -14.40 -7.56 -14.28
N GLU A 341 -13.56 -8.22 -13.48
CA GLU A 341 -13.48 -7.96 -12.04
C GLU A 341 -13.09 -6.50 -11.73
N GLY A 342 -12.16 -5.93 -12.52
CA GLY A 342 -11.79 -4.52 -12.43
C GLY A 342 -12.96 -3.57 -12.70
N PHE A 343 -13.84 -3.90 -13.65
CA PHE A 343 -15.09 -3.17 -13.90
C PHE A 343 -16.06 -3.29 -12.73
N VAL A 344 -16.30 -4.51 -12.22
CA VAL A 344 -17.18 -4.76 -11.07
C VAL A 344 -16.73 -3.95 -9.85
N ARG A 345 -15.43 -3.95 -9.52
CA ARG A 345 -14.87 -3.17 -8.41
C ARG A 345 -15.01 -1.65 -8.58
N GLU A 346 -14.91 -1.16 -9.82
CA GLU A 346 -15.12 0.26 -10.11
C GLU A 346 -16.61 0.64 -9.92
N VAL A 347 -17.55 -0.21 -10.36
CA VAL A 347 -18.99 -0.03 -10.12
C VAL A 347 -19.31 0.01 -8.62
N ILE A 348 -18.84 -0.98 -7.85
CA ILE A 348 -19.01 -1.03 -6.39
C ILE A 348 -18.51 0.28 -5.76
N SER A 349 -17.34 0.77 -6.18
CA SER A 349 -16.83 2.02 -5.65
C SER A 349 -17.71 3.22 -5.98
N LYS A 350 -18.25 3.32 -7.20
CA LYS A 350 -19.10 4.46 -7.55
C LYS A 350 -20.38 4.45 -6.75
N VAL A 351 -21.00 3.27 -6.60
CA VAL A 351 -22.19 3.09 -5.76
C VAL A 351 -21.88 3.47 -4.31
N GLN A 352 -20.75 3.02 -3.74
CA GLN A 352 -20.36 3.39 -2.38
C GLN A 352 -20.08 4.89 -2.21
N THR A 353 -19.47 5.53 -3.21
CA THR A 353 -19.33 7.00 -3.23
C THR A 353 -20.70 7.68 -3.23
N MET A 354 -21.64 7.20 -4.06
CA MET A 354 -23.00 7.75 -4.12
C MET A 354 -23.75 7.57 -2.81
N ARG A 355 -23.62 6.43 -2.12
CA ARG A 355 -24.19 6.21 -0.78
C ARG A 355 -23.73 7.29 0.20
N LYS A 356 -22.44 7.61 0.20
CA LYS A 356 -21.86 8.67 1.06
C LYS A 356 -22.36 10.06 0.67
N GLU A 357 -22.39 10.37 -0.62
CA GLU A 357 -22.88 11.66 -1.14
C GLU A 357 -24.38 11.87 -0.84
N ALA A 358 -25.17 10.78 -0.83
CA ALA A 358 -26.59 10.78 -0.50
C ALA A 358 -26.87 10.74 1.02
N GLY A 359 -25.83 10.70 1.87
CA GLY A 359 -25.97 10.69 3.32
C GLY A 359 -26.53 9.39 3.88
N TYR A 360 -26.30 8.25 3.22
CA TYR A 360 -26.77 6.95 3.69
C TYR A 360 -25.83 6.41 4.77
N GLU A 361 -26.41 5.68 5.72
CA GLU A 361 -25.64 4.94 6.71
C GLU A 361 -25.00 3.71 6.06
N VAL A 362 -23.90 3.22 6.66
CA VAL A 362 -23.18 2.05 6.14
C VAL A 362 -24.06 0.80 6.14
N THR A 363 -25.05 0.73 7.04
CA THR A 363 -25.98 -0.39 7.19
C THR A 363 -27.23 -0.32 6.31
N ASP A 364 -27.46 0.82 5.63
CA ASP A 364 -28.69 1.03 4.86
C ASP A 364 -28.80 0.02 3.69
N ARG A 365 -29.99 -0.53 3.49
CA ARG A 365 -30.33 -1.35 2.32
C ARG A 365 -30.76 -0.44 1.18
N ILE A 366 -30.36 -0.79 -0.05
CA ILE A 366 -30.61 0.05 -1.22
C ILE A 366 -31.13 -0.76 -2.42
N ALA A 367 -31.84 -0.09 -3.32
CA ALA A 367 -32.04 -0.54 -4.69
C ALA A 367 -31.08 0.22 -5.61
N VAL A 368 -30.45 -0.49 -6.55
CA VAL A 368 -29.53 0.09 -7.53
C VAL A 368 -30.11 -0.07 -8.93
N THR A 369 -30.10 1.00 -9.73
CA THR A 369 -30.35 0.90 -11.17
C THR A 369 -29.15 1.37 -11.98
N TYR A 370 -29.03 0.88 -13.20
CA TYR A 370 -27.96 1.30 -14.11
C TYR A 370 -28.45 1.46 -15.55
N GLU A 371 -27.86 2.43 -16.25
CA GLU A 371 -27.92 2.57 -17.70
C GLU A 371 -26.49 2.60 -18.22
N ALA A 372 -26.13 1.64 -19.07
CA ALA A 372 -24.77 1.48 -19.58
C ALA A 372 -24.78 0.86 -20.99
N GLY A 373 -23.66 1.00 -21.72
CA GLY A 373 -23.48 0.29 -22.98
C GLY A 373 -23.41 -1.23 -22.81
N GLU A 374 -23.67 -1.97 -23.90
CA GLU A 374 -23.83 -3.43 -23.92
C GLU A 374 -22.72 -4.19 -23.17
N LYS A 375 -21.45 -3.82 -23.40
CA LYS A 375 -20.30 -4.42 -22.75
C LYS A 375 -20.35 -4.27 -21.22
N LEU A 376 -20.60 -3.06 -20.72
CA LEU A 376 -20.62 -2.80 -19.27
C LEU A 376 -21.89 -3.39 -18.63
N ALA A 377 -23.03 -3.34 -19.31
CA ALA A 377 -24.27 -3.97 -18.85
C ALA A 377 -24.07 -5.48 -18.62
N ALA A 378 -23.49 -6.18 -19.60
CA ALA A 378 -23.23 -7.61 -19.48
C ALA A 378 -22.27 -7.95 -18.33
N ILE A 379 -21.28 -7.09 -18.05
CA ILE A 379 -20.37 -7.25 -16.91
C ILE A 379 -21.10 -7.03 -15.57
N ILE A 380 -21.94 -5.99 -15.48
CA ILE A 380 -22.75 -5.70 -14.29
C ILE A 380 -23.69 -6.87 -13.99
N GLU A 381 -24.30 -7.46 -15.01
CA GLU A 381 -25.19 -8.62 -14.87
C GLU A 381 -24.44 -9.85 -14.35
N ARG A 382 -23.27 -10.17 -14.93
CA ARG A 382 -22.43 -11.27 -14.44
C ARG A 382 -21.93 -11.04 -13.01
N GLY A 383 -21.57 -9.81 -12.67
CA GLY A 383 -21.07 -9.40 -11.36
C GLY A 383 -22.15 -9.05 -10.33
N ALA A 384 -23.44 -9.24 -10.64
CA ALA A 384 -24.55 -8.71 -9.85
C ALA A 384 -24.51 -9.16 -8.39
N LYS A 385 -24.16 -10.43 -8.14
CA LYS A 385 -24.06 -10.98 -6.78
C LYS A 385 -22.99 -10.26 -5.96
N ASP A 386 -21.82 -10.02 -6.54
CA ASP A 386 -20.70 -9.37 -5.87
C ASP A 386 -21.00 -7.89 -5.62
N ILE A 387 -21.60 -7.22 -6.62
CA ILE A 387 -22.03 -5.82 -6.49
C ILE A 387 -23.05 -5.69 -5.36
N CYS A 388 -24.13 -6.47 -5.39
CA CYS A 388 -25.19 -6.40 -4.39
C CYS A 388 -24.68 -6.72 -2.98
N GLY A 389 -23.85 -7.75 -2.85
CA GLY A 389 -23.23 -8.12 -1.57
C GLY A 389 -22.36 -6.99 -1.00
N ALA A 390 -21.50 -6.41 -1.83
CA ALA A 390 -20.56 -5.37 -1.40
C ALA A 390 -21.22 -4.02 -1.08
N VAL A 391 -22.41 -3.75 -1.62
CA VAL A 391 -23.13 -2.48 -1.42
C VAL A 391 -24.44 -2.61 -0.68
N LEU A 392 -24.71 -3.78 -0.07
CA LEU A 392 -25.95 -4.10 0.64
C LEU A 392 -27.22 -3.80 -0.20
N ALA A 393 -27.14 -4.01 -1.52
CA ALA A 393 -28.28 -3.79 -2.41
C ALA A 393 -29.22 -5.00 -2.41
N GLU A 394 -30.52 -4.75 -2.33
CA GLU A 394 -31.56 -5.78 -2.46
C GLU A 394 -31.92 -6.03 -3.93
N SER A 395 -31.65 -5.07 -4.81
CA SER A 395 -31.86 -5.20 -6.25
C SER A 395 -30.82 -4.43 -7.06
N LEU A 396 -30.53 -4.96 -8.25
CA LEU A 396 -29.69 -4.35 -9.27
C LEU A 396 -30.36 -4.58 -10.63
N THR A 397 -30.89 -3.52 -11.23
CA THR A 397 -31.70 -3.62 -12.46
C THR A 397 -31.28 -2.62 -13.52
N ALA A 398 -31.23 -3.05 -14.78
CA ALA A 398 -31.06 -2.15 -15.90
C ALA A 398 -32.29 -1.22 -16.06
N GLY A 399 -32.05 0.06 -16.33
CA GLY A 399 -33.09 1.03 -16.65
C GLY A 399 -32.90 2.39 -15.98
N ALA A 400 -33.77 3.33 -16.37
CA ALA A 400 -33.74 4.71 -15.92
C ALA A 400 -33.87 4.82 -14.37
N PRO A 401 -33.25 5.83 -13.75
CA PRO A 401 -33.41 6.10 -12.33
C PRO A 401 -34.87 6.29 -11.93
N ALA A 402 -35.27 5.77 -10.77
CA ALA A 402 -36.54 6.14 -10.16
C ALA A 402 -36.55 7.64 -9.81
N ALA A 403 -37.72 8.27 -9.80
CA ALA A 403 -37.85 9.72 -9.56
C ALA A 403 -37.31 10.17 -8.18
N ASP A 404 -37.30 9.26 -7.20
CA ASP A 404 -36.79 9.46 -5.84
C ASP A 404 -35.38 8.89 -5.61
N ALA A 405 -34.72 8.38 -6.67
CA ALA A 405 -33.36 7.85 -6.57
C ALA A 405 -32.30 8.95 -6.73
N TYR A 406 -31.19 8.80 -6.00
CA TYR A 406 -29.99 9.60 -6.24
C TYR A 406 -29.25 9.04 -7.45
N ALA A 407 -29.17 9.78 -8.54
CA ALA A 407 -28.56 9.34 -9.80
C ALA A 407 -27.37 10.21 -10.23
N LYS A 408 -26.37 9.57 -10.85
CA LYS A 408 -25.15 10.25 -11.31
C LYS A 408 -24.50 9.52 -12.49
N GLU A 409 -23.98 10.29 -13.44
CA GLU A 409 -23.16 9.77 -14.55
C GLU A 409 -21.72 9.52 -14.07
N TRP A 410 -21.16 8.39 -14.48
CA TRP A 410 -19.80 7.96 -14.17
C TRP A 410 -19.09 7.45 -15.42
N SER A 411 -17.76 7.62 -15.45
CA SER A 411 -16.88 6.84 -16.32
C SER A 411 -16.35 5.64 -15.54
N ILE A 412 -16.80 4.44 -15.92
CA ILE A 412 -16.34 3.17 -15.38
C ILE A 412 -15.29 2.62 -16.35
N ASN A 413 -14.02 2.85 -16.03
CA ASN A 413 -12.89 2.41 -16.87
C ASN A 413 -12.99 2.82 -18.35
N GLY A 414 -13.52 4.01 -18.63
CA GLY A 414 -13.68 4.56 -19.98
C GLY A 414 -15.07 4.34 -20.58
N GLU A 415 -15.86 3.42 -20.01
CA GLU A 415 -17.27 3.21 -20.40
C GLU A 415 -18.16 4.20 -19.63
N LYS A 416 -19.10 4.85 -20.31
CA LYS A 416 -20.08 5.73 -19.65
C LYS A 416 -21.21 4.89 -19.04
N ALA A 417 -21.61 5.23 -17.82
CA ALA A 417 -22.78 4.67 -17.17
C ALA A 417 -23.49 5.70 -16.29
N THR A 418 -24.82 5.68 -16.29
CA THR A 418 -25.62 6.32 -15.25
C THR A 418 -25.93 5.27 -14.19
N LEU A 419 -25.54 5.53 -12.95
CA LEU A 419 -25.89 4.69 -11.81
C LEU A 419 -26.91 5.45 -10.96
N SER A 420 -27.84 4.73 -10.33
CA SER A 420 -28.76 5.29 -9.35
C SER A 420 -28.83 4.43 -8.09
N THR A 421 -29.03 5.07 -6.94
CA THR A 421 -29.24 4.42 -5.64
C THR A 421 -30.47 4.99 -4.97
N ARG A 422 -31.32 4.11 -4.43
CA ARG A 422 -32.49 4.48 -3.64
C ARG A 422 -32.48 3.73 -2.33
N ARG A 423 -32.51 4.44 -1.20
CA ARG A 423 -32.64 3.82 0.13
C ARG A 423 -33.99 3.15 0.28
N LEU A 424 -34.00 1.96 0.86
CA LEU A 424 -35.20 1.15 1.11
C LEU A 424 -35.73 1.35 2.52
#